data_AF-A0A4P5YDJ3-F1
#
_entry.id   AF-A0A4P5YDJ3-F1
#
_cell.length_a   1.000
_cell.length_b   1.000
_cell.length_c   1.000
_cell.angle_alpha   90.00
_cell.angle_beta   90.00
_cell.angle_gamma   90.00
#
_symmetry.space_group_name_H-M   'P 1'
#
loop_
_entity.id
_entity.type
_entity.pdbx_description
1 polymer ?
#
loop_
_entity_poly.entity_id
_entity_poly.type
_entity_poly.pdbx_seq_one_letter_code
_entity_poly.pdbx_strand_id
1 'polypeptide(L)' 'MKKKTKGAERKLGNPALLLRLPENVGKELAKDAKKSKTTAQAVVLGILADHYGIEVTVPRRGKPKGVESDLEFFSN' A
#
# COMPACT_ATOMS: atom_id res chain seq x y z
N MET A 1 10.86 -36.33 -17.77
CA MET A 1 11.34 -35.00 -17.33
C MET A 1 10.15 -34.06 -17.20
N LYS A 2 10.01 -33.40 -16.04
CA LYS A 2 8.80 -32.62 -15.67
C LYS A 2 8.72 -31.29 -16.43
N LYS A 3 7.56 -31.01 -17.03
CA LYS A 3 7.20 -29.74 -17.68
C LYS A 3 7.23 -28.61 -16.65
N LYS A 4 8.01 -27.55 -16.90
CA LYS A 4 7.91 -26.28 -16.15
C LYS A 4 6.67 -25.55 -16.65
N THR A 5 5.56 -25.68 -15.95
CA THR A 5 4.34 -24.93 -16.23
C THR A 5 4.45 -23.51 -15.68
N LYS A 6 4.45 -22.56 -16.62
CA LYS A 6 3.92 -21.18 -16.57
C LYS A 6 4.23 -20.41 -15.28
N GLY A 7 5.18 -19.47 -15.40
CA GLY A 7 5.23 -18.32 -14.51
C GLY A 7 3.86 -17.66 -14.52
N ALA A 8 3.14 -17.79 -13.41
CA ALA A 8 1.91 -17.07 -13.21
C ALA A 8 2.22 -15.59 -13.40
N GLU A 9 1.59 -14.97 -14.40
CA GLU A 9 1.48 -13.52 -14.47
C GLU A 9 0.94 -13.07 -13.11
N ARG A 10 1.84 -12.58 -12.25
CA ARG A 10 1.42 -11.79 -11.10
C ARG A 10 0.76 -10.58 -11.72
N LYS A 11 -0.57 -10.52 -11.72
CA LYS A 11 -1.29 -9.25 -11.87
C LYS A 11 -0.50 -8.24 -11.04
N LEU A 12 0.13 -7.25 -11.67
CA LEU A 12 0.94 -6.28 -10.94
C LEU A 12 -0.01 -5.68 -9.89
N GLY A 13 0.17 -6.07 -8.63
CA GLY A 13 -0.40 -5.29 -7.55
C GLY A 13 0.09 -3.85 -7.68
N ASN A 14 -0.60 -2.92 -7.01
CA ASN A 14 -0.24 -1.51 -7.01
C ASN A 14 1.28 -1.32 -6.92
N PRO A 15 1.87 -0.44 -7.74
CA PRO A 15 3.33 -0.29 -7.81
C PRO A 15 3.90 0.02 -6.42
N ALA A 16 4.93 -0.74 -6.04
CA ALA A 16 5.61 -0.52 -4.76
C ALA A 16 6.57 0.66 -4.87
N LEU A 17 6.39 1.67 -4.03
CA LEU A 17 7.29 2.82 -3.92
C LEU A 17 8.23 2.63 -2.73
N LEU A 18 9.53 2.62 -2.98
CA LEU A 18 10.56 2.62 -1.92
C LEU A 18 10.88 4.06 -1.52
N LEU A 19 10.41 4.47 -0.34
CA LEU A 19 10.67 5.79 0.21
C LEU A 19 11.91 5.78 1.11
N ARG A 20 12.89 6.65 0.82
CA ARG A 20 14.02 6.92 1.73
C ARG A 20 13.66 8.13 2.58
N LEU A 21 13.28 7.87 3.83
CA LEU A 21 12.85 8.91 4.76
C LEU A 21 14.01 9.34 5.68
N PRO A 22 14.07 10.62 6.06
CA PRO A 22 14.89 11.05 7.19
C PRO A 22 14.53 10.28 8.47
N GLU A 23 15.52 10.03 9.34
CA GLU A 23 15.36 9.17 10.52
C GLU A 23 14.25 9.68 11.48
N ASN A 24 14.19 11.00 11.69
CA ASN A 24 13.15 11.64 12.51
C ASN A 24 11.74 11.39 11.96
N VAL A 25 11.56 11.46 10.64
CA VAL A 25 10.27 11.19 9.99
C VAL A 25 9.87 9.73 10.17
N GLY A 26 10.80 8.80 9.98
CA GLY A 26 10.56 7.38 10.22
C GLY A 26 10.13 7.06 11.66
N LYS A 27 10.72 7.75 12.64
CA LYS A 27 10.36 7.61 14.07
C LYS A 27 8.94 8.10 14.35
N GLU A 28 8.53 9.25 13.83
CA GLU A 28 7.16 9.75 14.04
C GLU A 28 6.12 8.83 13.39
N LEU A 29 6.34 8.38 12.15
CA LEU A 29 5.45 7.42 11.48
C LEU A 29 5.32 6.10 12.27
N ALA A 30 6.40 5.63 12.88
CA ALA A 30 6.38 4.43 13.72
C ALA A 30 5.58 4.62 15.01
N LYS A 31 5.66 5.80 15.64
CA LYS A 31 4.83 6.15 16.81
C LYS A 31 3.35 6.17 16.45
N ASP A 32 3.00 6.80 15.33
CA ASP A 32 1.62 6.88 14.86
C ASP A 32 1.05 5.50 14.55
N ALA A 33 1.81 4.66 13.84
CA ALA A 33 1.42 3.29 13.55
C ALA A 33 1.15 2.47 14.83
N LYS A 34 1.96 2.67 15.88
CA LYS A 34 1.76 2.02 17.17
C LYS A 34 0.48 2.51 17.85
N LYS A 35 0.23 3.82 17.83
CA LYS A 35 -0.95 4.46 18.44
C LYS A 35 -2.26 4.03 17.75
N SER A 36 -2.26 3.98 16.42
CA SER A 36 -3.42 3.59 15.60
C SER A 36 -3.61 2.08 15.47
N LYS A 37 -2.66 1.26 15.95
CA LYS A 37 -2.60 -0.19 15.73
C LYS A 37 -2.60 -0.57 14.24
N THR A 38 -1.96 0.24 13.39
CA THR A 38 -1.81 0.00 11.95
C THR A 38 -0.34 -0.22 11.56
N THR A 39 -0.05 -0.40 10.27
CA THR A 39 1.33 -0.39 9.75
C THR A 39 1.77 1.04 9.45
N ALA A 40 3.10 1.29 9.38
CA ALA A 40 3.62 2.59 8.94
C ALA A 40 3.20 2.93 7.51
N GLN A 41 3.11 1.93 6.63
CA GLN A 41 2.57 2.09 5.28
C GLN A 41 1.13 2.61 5.29
N ALA A 42 0.28 2.05 6.16
CA ALA A 42 -1.10 2.49 6.34
C ALA A 42 -1.20 3.96 6.79
N VAL A 43 -0.31 4.39 7.69
CA VAL A 43 -0.22 5.79 8.13
C VAL A 43 0.19 6.70 6.98
N VAL A 44 1.26 6.35 6.26
CA VAL A 44 1.71 7.13 5.09
C VAL A 44 0.61 7.23 4.04
N LEU A 45 -0.08 6.12 3.76
CA LEU A 45 -1.16 6.10 2.78
C LEU A 45 -2.32 7.02 3.21
N GLY A 46 -2.69 7.01 4.49
CA GLY A 46 -3.71 7.91 5.04
C GLY A 46 -3.30 9.39 4.91
N ILE A 47 -2.07 9.74 5.26
CA ILE A 47 -1.57 11.13 5.12
C ILE A 47 -1.62 11.59 3.66
N LEU A 48 -1.19 10.75 2.72
CA LEU A 48 -1.21 11.08 1.29
C LEU A 48 -2.65 11.19 0.78
N ALA A 49 -3.52 10.29 1.19
CA ALA A 49 -4.92 10.29 0.83
C ALA A 49 -5.65 11.55 1.32
N ASP A 50 -5.45 11.93 2.57
CA ASP A 50 -5.98 13.17 3.13
C ASP A 50 -5.43 14.40 2.41
N HIS A 51 -4.13 14.40 2.07
CA HIS A 51 -3.50 15.51 1.35
C HIS A 51 -4.06 15.70 -0.08
N TYR A 52 -4.32 14.60 -0.79
CA TYR A 52 -4.86 14.63 -2.15
C TYR A 52 -6.39 14.56 -2.23
N GLY A 53 -7.09 14.41 -1.11
CA GLY A 53 -8.55 14.23 -1.08
C GLY A 53 -9.03 12.93 -1.74
N ILE A 54 -8.25 11.85 -1.63
CA ILE A 54 -8.54 10.55 -2.26
C ILE A 54 -9.02 9.57 -1.18
N GLU A 55 -10.13 8.86 -1.42
CA GLU A 55 -10.52 7.77 -0.52
C GLU A 55 -9.61 6.54 -0.73
N VAL A 56 -8.98 6.06 0.34
CA VAL A 56 -8.12 4.88 0.31
C VAL A 56 -8.54 3.85 1.36
N THR A 57 -8.53 2.58 0.95
CA THR A 57 -8.69 1.49 1.91
C THR A 57 -7.35 1.22 2.58
N VAL A 58 -7.23 1.65 3.83
CA VAL A 58 -6.01 1.48 4.63
C VAL A 58 -5.80 -0.01 4.96
N PRO A 59 -4.66 -0.63 4.59
CA PRO A 59 -4.43 -2.04 4.85
C PRO A 59 -4.30 -2.30 6.36
N ARG A 60 -5.15 -3.19 6.90
CA ARG A 60 -5.08 -3.63 8.30
C ARG A 60 -4.08 -4.78 8.46
N ARG A 61 -3.36 -4.81 9.59
CA ARG A 61 -2.47 -5.91 9.93
C ARG A 61 -3.31 -7.15 10.24
N GLY A 62 -3.26 -8.16 9.35
CA GLY A 62 -4.01 -9.40 9.48
C GLY A 62 -5.15 -9.50 8.46
N LYS A 63 -4.96 -10.40 7.47
CA LYS A 63 -5.78 -10.72 6.29
C LYS A 63 -5.85 -9.65 5.19
N PRO A 64 -5.34 -9.96 3.98
CA PRO A 64 -5.63 -9.15 2.80
C PRO A 64 -7.11 -9.32 2.46
N LYS A 65 -7.91 -8.26 2.54
CA LYS A 65 -9.11 -8.17 1.71
C LYS A 65 -8.63 -7.67 0.35
N GLY A 66 -8.92 -8.43 -0.70
CA GLY A 66 -8.66 -8.00 -2.07
C GLY A 66 -9.32 -6.65 -2.27
N VAL A 67 -8.49 -5.62 -2.46
CA VAL A 67 -8.96 -4.33 -2.91
C VAL A 67 -9.06 -4.47 -4.43
N GLU A 68 -10.27 -4.72 -4.91
CA GLU A 68 -10.64 -4.44 -6.29
C GLU A 68 -10.43 -2.93 -6.49
N SER A 69 -9.46 -2.58 -7.31
CA SER A 69 -9.28 -1.21 -7.79
C SER A 69 -10.11 -1.03 -9.05
N ASP A 70 -11.27 -0.40 -8.90
CA ASP A 70 -11.92 0.31 -10.01
C ASP A 70 -11.10 1.60 -10.25
N LEU A 71 -10.14 1.52 -11.17
CA LEU A 71 -9.46 2.69 -11.73
C LEU A 71 -9.78 2.76 -13.22
N GLU A 72 -11.04 3.05 -13.54
CA GLU A 72 -11.39 3.68 -14.80
C GLU A 72 -11.01 5.17 -14.72
N PHE A 73 -9.73 5.51 -14.90
CA PHE A 73 -9.31 6.92 -14.90
C PHE A 73 -8.24 7.30 -15.94
N PHE A 74 -8.03 6.48 -16.97
CA PHE A 74 -7.28 6.91 -18.16
C PHE A 74 -7.93 6.35 -19.44
N SER A 75 -9.02 6.97 -19.86
CA SER A 75 -9.41 7.03 -21.27
C SER A 75 -9.79 8.47 -21.59
N ASN A 76 -8.82 9.18 -22.17
CA ASN A 76 -9.04 10.24 -23.14
C ASN A 76 -7.87 10.23 -24.12
#